data_AF-A0A8T3XTV7-F1
#
_entry.id   AF-A0A8T3XTV7-F1
#
_cell.length_a   1.000
_cell.length_b   1.000
_cell.length_c   1.000
_cell.angle_alpha   90.00
_cell.angle_beta   90.00
_cell.angle_gamma   90.00
#
_symmetry.space_group_name_H-M   'P 1'
#
loop_
_entity.id
_entity.type
_entity.pdbx_description
1 polymer ?
#
loop_
_entity_poly.entity_id
_entity_poly.type
_entity_poly.pdbx_seq_one_letter_code
_entity_poly.pdbx_strand_id
1 'polypeptide(L)' 'MAGQYEQLSCPFCDKGKIQCLYFPSAWSVKAKRTKTLPGSGSVSKSAEVWIIKTGCSACGKSQEEVEKEFRDKGII' A
#
# COMPACT_ATOMS: atom_id res chain seq x y z
N MET A 1 -3.95 -5.72 -10.77
CA MET A 1 -2.80 -4.91 -10.33
C MET A 1 -1.73 -5.85 -9.86
N ALA A 2 -0.52 -5.80 -10.43
CA ALA A 2 0.62 -6.53 -9.89
C ALA A 2 1.18 -5.72 -8.71
N GLY A 3 1.29 -6.33 -7.54
CA GLY A 3 1.97 -5.72 -6.40
C GLY A 3 3.48 -5.72 -6.62
N GLN A 4 4.15 -4.64 -6.25
CA GLN A 4 5.60 -4.51 -6.33
C GLN A 4 6.22 -4.89 -4.99
N TYR A 5 7.25 -5.72 -5.01
CA TYR A 5 7.98 -6.07 -3.80
C TYR A 5 9.00 -4.97 -3.49
N GLU A 6 8.83 -4.33 -2.35
CA GLU A 6 9.77 -3.34 -1.82
C GLU A 6 10.39 -3.81 -0.50
N GLN A 7 11.59 -3.33 -0.23
CA GLN A 7 12.28 -3.58 1.03
C GLN A 7 12.36 -2.26 1.79
N LEU A 8 11.64 -2.18 2.91
CA LEU A 8 11.69 -1.03 3.80
C LEU A 8 12.65 -1.29 4.96
N SER A 9 13.29 -0.23 5.45
CA SER A 9 14.06 -0.30 6.70
C SER A 9 13.10 -0.44 7.88
N CYS A 10 13.49 -1.23 8.88
CA CYS A 10 12.69 -1.41 10.08
C CYS A 10 12.55 -0.09 10.87
N PRO A 11 11.32 0.38 11.14
CA PRO A 11 11.09 1.66 11.79
C PRO A 11 11.47 1.68 13.28
N PHE A 12 11.81 0.51 13.86
CA PHE A 12 12.21 0.36 15.26
C PHE A 12 13.73 0.37 15.45
N CYS A 13 14.46 -0.30 14.56
CA CYS A 13 15.87 -0.60 14.79
C CYS A 13 16.79 -0.15 13.65
N ASP A 14 16.24 0.29 12.51
CA ASP A 14 16.95 0.76 11.30
C ASP A 14 17.97 -0.22 10.70
N LYS A 15 18.14 -1.40 11.30
CA LYS A 15 19.15 -2.42 10.95
C LYS A 15 18.55 -3.58 10.16
N GLY A 16 17.28 -3.89 10.38
CA GLY A 16 16.58 -4.95 9.67
C GLY A 16 15.86 -4.43 8.43
N LYS A 17 15.82 -5.24 7.37
CA LYS A 17 14.99 -4.98 6.18
C LYS A 17 13.69 -5.76 6.28
N ILE A 18 12.59 -5.13 5.87
CA ILE A 18 11.23 -5.65 5.96
C ILE A 18 10.69 -5.75 4.54
N GLN A 19 10.17 -6.93 4.19
CA GLN A 19 9.63 -7.15 2.85
C GLN A 19 8.17 -6.71 2.82
N CYS A 20 7.89 -5.74 1.96
CA CYS A 20 6.60 -5.12 1.78
C CYS A 20 6.12 -5.35 0.34
N LEU A 21 4.81 -5.45 0.18
CA LEU A 21 4.15 -5.52 -1.11
C LEU A 21 3.36 -4.23 -1.29
N TYR A 22 3.83 -3.39 -2.21
CA TYR A 22 3.22 -2.12 -2.55
C TYR A 22 2.25 -2.27 -3.72
N PHE A 23 1.02 -1.81 -3.52
CA PHE A 23 0.00 -1.72 -4.56
C PHE A 23 -0.27 -0.24 -4.84
N PRO A 24 0.30 0.31 -5.92
CA PRO A 24 0.04 1.69 -6.28
C PRO A 24 -1.44 1.89 -6.62
N SER A 25 -1.97 3.05 -6.24
CA SER A 25 -3.32 3.45 -6.62
C SER A 25 -3.43 3.53 -8.14
N ALA A 26 -4.21 2.65 -8.76
CA ALA A 26 -4.57 2.84 -10.15
C ALA A 26 -5.82 3.71 -10.24
N TRP A 27 -5.79 4.63 -11.20
CA TRP A 27 -6.96 5.40 -11.59
C TRP A 27 -7.77 4.55 -12.56
N SER A 28 -8.99 4.21 -12.16
CA SER A 28 -9.94 3.54 -13.05
C SER A 28 -11.00 4.54 -13.47
N VAL A 29 -10.92 5.01 -14.71
CA VAL A 29 -11.99 5.83 -15.30
C VAL A 29 -13.05 4.89 -15.84
N LYS A 30 -14.18 4.75 -15.12
CA LYS A 30 -15.35 4.06 -15.67
C LYS A 30 -16.06 5.03 -16.62
N ALA A 31 -15.78 4.93 -17.91
CA ALA A 31 -16.57 5.59 -18.93
C ALA A 31 -17.98 4.95 -18.96
N LYS A 32 -19.01 5.69 -18.53
CA LYS A 32 -20.40 5.28 -18.76
C LYS A 32 -20.67 5.36 -20.26
N ARG A 33 -20.66 4.21 -20.96
CA ARG A 33 -21.28 4.07 -22.29
C ARG A 33 -22.80 4.07 -22.13
N THR A 34 -23.39 5.20 -21.76
CA THR A 34 -24.85 5.35 -21.74
C THR A 34 -25.21 6.39 -22.79
N LYS A 35 -25.92 5.96 -23.84
CA LYS A 35 -26.28 6.74 -25.04
C LYS A 35 -27.18 7.96 -24.78
N THR A 36 -27.46 8.34 -23.54
CA THR A 36 -28.58 9.22 -23.22
C THR A 36 -28.29 10.42 -22.31
N LEU A 37 -27.09 10.64 -21.78
CA LEU A 37 -26.79 11.87 -21.01
C LEU A 37 -25.32 12.28 -21.12
N PRO A 38 -25.00 13.51 -21.57
CA PRO A 38 -23.66 14.06 -21.47
C PRO A 38 -23.44 14.54 -20.02
N GLY A 39 -22.74 13.77 -19.20
CA GLY A 39 -22.37 14.25 -17.88
C GLY A 39 -21.92 13.18 -16.90
N SER A 40 -20.72 13.39 -16.38
CA SER A 40 -20.14 12.75 -15.20
C SER A 40 -19.73 11.28 -15.36
N GLY A 41 -18.53 11.09 -15.92
CA GLY A 41 -17.72 9.91 -15.61
C GLY A 41 -17.30 9.97 -14.13
N SER A 42 -17.63 8.95 -13.36
CA SER A 42 -17.18 8.82 -11.97
C SER A 42 -15.73 8.32 -11.99
N VAL A 43 -14.79 9.16 -11.55
CA VAL A 43 -13.40 8.77 -11.30
C VAL A 43 -13.35 8.08 -9.95
N SER A 44 -12.96 6.81 -9.92
CA SER A 44 -12.68 6.09 -8.68
C SER A 44 -11.17 5.90 -8.57
N LYS A 45 -10.53 6.57 -7.60
CA LYS A 45 -9.13 6.31 -7.22
C LYS A 45 -9.15 5.11 -6.27
N SER A 46 -8.49 4.01 -6.65
CA SER A 46 -8.21 2.92 -5.70
C SER A 46 -7.25 3.43 -4.62
N ALA A 47 -7.46 3.07 -3.35
CA ALA A 47 -6.52 3.44 -2.29
C ALA A 47 -5.14 2.80 -2.55
N GLU A 48 -4.07 3.49 -2.15
CA GLU A 48 -2.73 2.92 -2.10
C GLU A 48 -2.71 1.90 -0.96
N VAL A 49 -2.25 0.68 -1.24
CA VAL A 49 -2.26 -0.40 -0.24
C VAL A 49 -0.86 -0.94 -0.09
N TRP A 50 -0.38 -0.98 1.15
CA TRP A 50 0.86 -1.63 1.53
C TRP A 50 0.53 -2.86 2.36
N ILE A 51 1.17 -3.98 2.04
CA ILE A 51 1.04 -5.23 2.79
C ILE A 51 2.42 -5.65 3.27
N ILE A 52 2.59 -5.77 4.58
CA ILE A 52 3.84 -6.24 5.16
C ILE A 52 3.84 -7.77 5.15
N LYS A 53 4.87 -8.40 4.59
CA LYS A 53 4.95 -9.87 4.47
C LYS A 53 5.69 -10.52 5.63
N THR A 54 6.63 -9.81 6.24
CA THR A 54 7.53 -10.34 7.24
C THR A 54 7.76 -9.36 8.37
N GLY A 55 7.96 -9.87 9.59
CA GLY A 55 8.45 -9.08 10.71
C GLY A 55 9.92 -8.72 10.56
N CYS A 56 10.45 -7.95 11.51
CA CYS A 56 11.87 -7.59 11.50
C CYS A 56 12.71 -8.68 12.17
N SER A 57 13.54 -9.39 11.41
CA SER A 57 14.45 -10.40 11.95
C SER A 57 15.52 -9.86 12.89
N ALA A 58 15.82 -8.55 12.85
CA ALA A 58 16.88 -7.94 13.66
C ALA A 58 16.41 -7.54 15.07
N CYS A 59 15.18 -7.06 15.23
CA CYS A 59 14.62 -6.69 16.54
C CYS A 59 13.58 -7.69 17.06
N GLY A 60 13.25 -8.72 16.29
CA GLY A 60 12.26 -9.75 16.67
C GLY A 60 10.82 -9.24 16.70
N LYS A 61 10.54 -8.08 16.12
CA LYS A 61 9.20 -7.48 16.10
C LYS A 61 8.29 -8.22 15.12
N SER A 62 7.09 -8.52 15.60
CA SER A 62 6.03 -9.16 14.81
C SER A 62 5.56 -8.26 13.66
N GLN A 63 4.99 -8.88 12.63
CA GLN A 63 4.44 -8.18 11.47
C GLN A 63 3.42 -7.10 11.87
N GLU A 64 2.53 -7.39 12.83
CA GLU A 64 1.52 -6.43 13.31
C GLU A 64 2.12 -5.19 14.00
N GLU A 65 3.16 -5.37 14.81
CA GLU A 65 3.82 -4.23 15.47
C GLU A 65 4.50 -3.33 14.45
N VAL A 66 5.14 -3.95 13.46
CA VAL A 66 5.76 -3.27 12.33
C VAL A 66 4.72 -2.52 11.50
N GLU A 67 3.59 -3.15 11.16
CA GLU A 67 2.52 -2.53 10.39
C GLU A 67 1.91 -1.33 11.10
N LYS A 68 1.67 -1.47 12.41
CA LYS A 68 1.15 -0.39 13.23
C LYS A 68 2.10 0.81 13.27
N GLU A 69 3.40 0.56 13.43
CA GLU A 69 4.42 1.61 13.46
C GLU A 69 4.59 2.31 12.11
N PHE A 70 4.60 1.55 11.01
CA PHE A 70 4.64 2.15 9.67
C PHE A 70 3.43 3.04 9.40
N ARG A 71 2.25 2.64 9.88
CA ARG A 71 1.02 3.41 9.77
C ARG A 71 1.03 4.67 10.65
N ASP A 72 1.58 4.57 11.85
CA ASP A 72 1.74 5.70 12.77
C ASP A 72 2.70 6.76 12.19
N LYS A 73 3.80 6.30 11.58
CA LYS A 73 4.78 7.16 10.90
C LYS A 73 4.33 7.69 9.53
N GLY A 74 3.17 7.28 9.03
CA GLY A 74 2.64 7.69 7.73
C GLY A 74 3.47 7.22 6.53
N ILE A 75 4.20 6.13 6.69
CA ILE A 75 4.95 5.49 5.59
C ILE A 75 4.01 4.63 4.75
N ILE A 76 2.96 4.07 5.38
CA ILE A 76 1.90 3.28 4.74
C ILE A 76 0.50 3.77 5.09
#